data_AF-A0A0A9DT72-F1
#
_entry.id   AF-A0A0A9DT72-F1
#
_cell.length_a   1.000
_cell.length_b   1.000
_cell.length_c   1.000
_cell.angle_alpha   90.00
_cell.angle_beta   90.00
_cell.angle_gamma   90.00
#
_symmetry.space_group_name_H-M   'P 1'
#
loop_
_entity.id
_entity.type
_entity.pdbx_description
1 polymer ?
#
loop_
_entity_poly.entity_id
_entity_poly.type
_entity_poly.pdbx_seq_one_letter_code
_entity_poly.pdbx_strand_id
1 'polypeptide(L)'
;MKATFFITYVMVDGWTGTAGEILRLKPLIFFHLKNFFLVKTEKDREEAMNPGSICFDSSEPRIQLYFLLGLVYAAVTPFLLPFILVFFGFAYVVYRHQIINVYNQRYESGAQFWPSVHGRIITALIISQLLLLGLLSTKDFEESTPALIVLPVLTFWFYKYCKHRYEPAFVRNPLQEAMRKDTLERAREPNFDLKAYLANAYLHPVFKGDDEDDKYSVVDDEAWMEEEVIVPTKRHSRRTTPAQSKHDGSDSLSVPETVHEQR
;
A
#
# COMPACT_ATOMS: atom_id res chain seq x y z
N MET A 1 22.48 -12.99 -26.08
CA MET A 1 22.58 -14.40 -25.60
C MET A 1 21.92 -14.63 -24.24
N LYS A 2 22.13 -13.79 -23.20
CA LYS A 2 21.52 -14.00 -21.87
C LYS A 2 20.04 -13.63 -21.76
N ALA A 3 19.50 -12.79 -22.65
CA ALA A 3 18.09 -12.38 -22.62
C ALA A 3 17.10 -13.56 -22.70
N THR A 4 17.40 -14.59 -23.49
CA THR A 4 16.56 -15.79 -23.63
C THR A 4 16.36 -16.52 -22.30
N PHE A 5 17.41 -16.59 -21.47
CA PHE A 5 17.33 -17.16 -20.13
C PHE A 5 16.38 -16.36 -19.23
N PHE A 6 16.42 -15.03 -19.30
CA PHE A 6 15.53 -14.19 -18.50
C PHE A 6 14.08 -14.26 -18.97
N ILE A 7 13.83 -14.44 -20.27
CA ILE A 7 12.48 -14.69 -20.79
C ILE A 7 11.94 -16.01 -20.21
N THR A 8 12.71 -17.09 -20.26
CA THR A 8 12.27 -18.37 -19.68
C THR A 8 12.12 -18.28 -18.17
N TYR A 9 12.98 -17.53 -17.48
CA TYR A 9 12.87 -17.29 -16.05
C TYR A 9 11.56 -16.58 -15.69
N VAL A 10 11.21 -15.48 -16.38
CA VAL A 10 9.95 -14.73 -16.15
C VAL A 10 8.73 -15.60 -16.44
N MET A 11 8.78 -16.43 -17.49
CA MET A 11 7.68 -17.36 -17.79
C MET A 11 7.51 -18.42 -16.68
N VAL A 12 8.60 -19.01 -16.22
CA VAL A 12 8.54 -20.07 -15.21
C VAL A 12 8.23 -19.45 -13.84
N ASP A 13 9.11 -18.64 -13.27
CA ASP A 13 8.94 -18.10 -11.92
C ASP A 13 7.76 -17.12 -11.84
N GLY A 14 7.63 -16.23 -12.82
CA GLY A 14 6.60 -15.20 -12.82
C GLY A 14 5.21 -15.74 -13.15
N TRP A 15 5.03 -16.29 -14.36
CA TRP A 15 3.70 -16.69 -14.81
C TRP A 15 3.21 -17.93 -14.07
N THR A 16 4.02 -19.01 -14.02
CA THR A 16 3.57 -20.23 -13.32
C THR A 16 3.49 -20.02 -11.81
N GLY A 17 4.36 -19.18 -11.22
CA GLY A 17 4.27 -18.81 -9.80
C GLY A 17 2.97 -18.06 -9.48
N THR A 18 2.61 -17.06 -10.29
CA THR A 18 1.35 -16.32 -10.13
C THR A 18 0.12 -17.21 -10.36
N ALA A 19 0.18 -18.09 -11.36
CA ALA A 19 -0.89 -19.06 -11.62
C ALA A 19 -1.00 -20.11 -10.51
N GLY A 20 0.10 -20.51 -9.89
CA GLY A 20 0.09 -21.41 -8.73
C GLY A 20 -0.46 -20.74 -7.47
N GLU A 21 -0.21 -19.43 -7.31
CA GLU A 21 -0.69 -18.67 -6.17
C GLU A 21 -2.23 -18.66 -6.12
N ILE A 22 -2.94 -18.62 -7.25
CA ILE A 22 -4.43 -18.65 -7.26
C ILE A 22 -5.00 -19.93 -6.63
N LEU A 23 -4.32 -21.06 -6.81
CA LEU A 23 -4.75 -22.36 -6.30
C LEU A 23 -4.52 -22.52 -4.80
N ARG A 24 -3.60 -21.72 -4.23
CA ARG A 24 -3.21 -21.77 -2.81
C ARG A 24 -3.03 -23.20 -2.28
N LEU A 25 -2.26 -24.01 -3.02
CA LEU A 25 -2.10 -25.45 -2.73
C LEU A 25 -1.64 -25.72 -1.29
N LYS A 26 -0.73 -24.90 -0.76
CA LYS A 26 -0.21 -25.06 0.61
C LYS A 26 -1.33 -24.89 1.65
N PRO A 27 -2.03 -23.74 1.77
CA PRO A 27 -3.18 -23.61 2.67
C PRO A 27 -4.25 -24.68 2.46
N LEU A 28 -4.56 -25.03 1.20
CA LEU A 28 -5.59 -26.02 0.88
C LEU A 28 -5.27 -27.42 1.43
N ILE A 29 -4.04 -27.89 1.22
CA ILE A 29 -3.60 -29.20 1.73
C ILE A 29 -3.57 -29.20 3.26
N PHE A 30 -3.04 -28.14 3.87
CA PHE A 30 -3.00 -28.03 5.34
C PHE A 30 -4.39 -27.96 5.96
N PHE A 31 -5.33 -27.26 5.32
CA PHE A 31 -6.72 -27.20 5.76
C PHE A 31 -7.35 -28.60 5.79
N HIS A 32 -7.26 -29.36 4.70
CA HIS A 32 -7.82 -30.72 4.68
C HIS A 32 -7.14 -31.67 5.66
N LEU A 33 -5.82 -31.54 5.85
CA LEU A 33 -5.08 -32.34 6.82
C LEU A 33 -5.52 -32.02 8.26
N LYS A 34 -5.61 -30.73 8.61
CA LYS A 34 -6.11 -30.30 9.92
C LYS A 34 -7.56 -30.71 10.15
N ASN A 35 -8.41 -30.55 9.14
CA ASN A 35 -9.82 -30.91 9.22
C ASN A 35 -10.03 -32.41 9.43
N PHE A 36 -9.16 -33.25 8.87
CA PHE A 36 -9.27 -34.70 9.04
C PHE A 36 -8.71 -35.19 10.40
N PHE A 37 -7.62 -34.59 10.90
CA PHE A 37 -6.93 -35.10 12.09
C PHE A 37 -7.16 -34.32 13.39
N LEU A 38 -7.43 -33.02 13.33
CA LEU A 38 -7.36 -32.12 14.49
C LEU A 38 -8.68 -31.41 14.81
N VAL A 39 -9.54 -31.15 13.82
CA VAL A 39 -10.80 -30.42 14.02
C VAL A 39 -11.81 -31.29 14.75
N LYS A 40 -12.29 -30.82 15.92
CA LYS A 40 -13.36 -31.47 16.69
C LYS A 40 -14.56 -30.56 16.88
N THR A 41 -14.35 -29.25 16.94
CA THR A 41 -15.38 -28.22 17.13
C THR A 41 -15.45 -27.27 15.94
N GLU A 42 -16.52 -26.48 15.86
CA GLU A 42 -16.67 -25.44 14.82
C GLU A 42 -15.60 -24.34 14.95
N LYS A 43 -15.23 -23.97 16.19
CA LYS A 43 -14.13 -23.01 16.45
C LYS A 43 -12.79 -23.51 15.90
N ASP A 44 -12.47 -24.79 16.08
CA ASP A 44 -11.24 -25.38 15.53
C ASP A 44 -11.19 -25.31 13.99
N ARG A 45 -12.36 -25.32 13.35
CA ARG A 45 -12.48 -25.22 11.88
C ARG A 45 -12.20 -23.80 11.41
N GLU A 46 -12.65 -22.79 12.13
CA GLU A 46 -12.36 -21.38 11.85
C GLU A 46 -10.85 -21.10 11.99
N GLU A 47 -10.21 -21.62 13.03
CA GLU A 47 -8.76 -21.53 13.21
C GLU A 47 -8.00 -22.24 12.08
N ALA A 48 -8.51 -23.38 11.60
CA ALA A 48 -7.94 -24.08 10.47
C ALA A 48 -8.09 -23.31 9.15
N MET A 49 -9.09 -22.43 9.03
CA MET A 49 -9.39 -21.62 7.85
C MET A 49 -8.54 -20.34 7.75
N ASN A 50 -7.43 -20.23 8.48
CA ASN A 50 -6.56 -19.06 8.43
C ASN A 50 -5.80 -18.96 7.08
N PRO A 51 -6.12 -17.97 6.23
CA PRO A 51 -5.50 -17.80 4.93
C PRO A 51 -4.08 -17.22 5.01
N GLY A 52 -3.68 -16.63 6.14
CA GLY A 52 -2.45 -15.86 6.25
C GLY A 52 -2.50 -14.50 5.55
N SER A 53 -1.38 -13.78 5.63
CA SER A 53 -1.19 -12.46 5.02
C SER A 53 -0.41 -12.56 3.71
N ILE A 54 -0.39 -11.46 2.96
CA ILE A 54 0.48 -11.30 1.80
C ILE A 54 1.94 -11.49 2.25
N CYS A 55 2.68 -12.33 1.52
CA CYS A 55 4.10 -12.55 1.75
C CYS A 55 4.93 -11.40 1.15
N PHE A 56 4.90 -10.23 1.80
CA PHE A 56 5.62 -9.04 1.32
C PHE A 56 7.14 -9.27 1.21
N ASP A 57 7.69 -10.10 2.10
CA ASP A 57 9.10 -10.50 2.17
C ASP A 57 9.63 -11.16 0.88
N SER A 58 8.79 -11.95 0.20
CA SER A 58 9.16 -12.70 -1.01
C SER A 58 8.60 -12.07 -2.28
N SER A 59 7.40 -11.50 -2.22
CA SER A 59 6.75 -10.88 -3.38
C SER A 59 7.39 -9.55 -3.77
N GLU A 60 7.80 -8.73 -2.81
CA GLU A 60 8.39 -7.41 -3.13
C GLU A 60 9.73 -7.53 -3.85
N PRO A 61 10.72 -8.33 -3.40
CA PRO A 61 11.99 -8.46 -4.11
C PRO A 61 11.83 -9.08 -5.50
N ARG A 62 10.87 -10.00 -5.69
CA ARG A 62 10.56 -10.59 -7.00
C ARG A 62 10.10 -9.52 -7.99
N ILE A 63 9.20 -8.64 -7.58
CA ILE A 63 8.72 -7.53 -8.40
C ILE A 63 9.85 -6.56 -8.74
N GLN A 64 10.72 -6.23 -7.77
CA GLN A 64 11.89 -5.36 -8.00
C GLN A 64 12.86 -5.97 -9.02
N LEU A 65 13.06 -7.28 -9.00
CA LEU A 65 13.89 -7.98 -9.98
C LEU A 65 13.32 -7.82 -11.40
N TYR A 66 12.01 -7.97 -11.59
CA TYR A 66 11.40 -7.77 -12.91
C TYR A 66 11.44 -6.31 -13.35
N PHE A 67 11.31 -5.34 -12.44
CA PHE A 67 11.55 -3.93 -12.75
C PHE A 67 12.98 -3.69 -13.22
N LEU A 68 13.98 -4.25 -12.53
CA LEU A 68 15.39 -4.15 -12.94
C LEU A 68 15.60 -4.77 -14.31
N LEU A 69 15.12 -5.99 -14.56
CA LEU A 69 15.24 -6.66 -15.85
C LEU A 69 14.55 -5.85 -16.96
N GLY A 70 13.35 -5.33 -16.71
CA GLY A 70 12.62 -4.49 -17.65
C GLY A 70 13.41 -3.23 -18.00
N LEU A 71 13.91 -2.50 -17.01
CA LEU A 71 14.68 -1.27 -17.22
C LEU A 71 16.01 -1.52 -17.94
N VAL A 72 16.73 -2.59 -17.59
CA VAL A 72 18.04 -2.90 -18.20
C VAL A 72 17.86 -3.39 -19.64
N TYR A 73 16.90 -4.29 -19.89
CA TYR A 73 16.70 -4.88 -21.21
C TYR A 73 15.80 -4.06 -22.14
N ALA A 74 15.12 -3.00 -21.66
CA ALA A 74 14.29 -2.14 -22.50
C ALA A 74 15.06 -1.59 -23.72
N ALA A 75 16.28 -1.09 -23.51
CA ALA A 75 17.11 -0.53 -24.58
C ALA A 75 17.90 -1.61 -25.36
N VAL A 76 18.16 -2.78 -24.75
CA VAL A 76 19.04 -3.81 -25.31
C VAL A 76 18.28 -4.88 -26.09
N THR A 77 17.16 -5.36 -25.56
CA THR A 77 16.36 -6.45 -26.14
C THR A 77 14.88 -6.23 -25.78
N PRO A 78 14.14 -5.43 -26.57
CA PRO A 78 12.77 -5.03 -26.25
C PRO A 78 11.78 -6.21 -26.25
N PHE A 79 12.14 -7.34 -26.87
CA PHE A 79 11.33 -8.56 -26.88
C PHE A 79 11.06 -9.14 -25.48
N LEU A 80 11.83 -8.78 -24.45
CA LEU A 80 11.60 -9.22 -23.07
C LEU A 80 10.45 -8.44 -22.39
N LEU A 81 10.17 -7.19 -22.83
CA LEU A 81 9.17 -6.32 -22.21
C LEU A 81 7.73 -6.86 -22.29
N PRO A 82 7.24 -7.40 -23.42
CA PRO A 82 5.91 -7.98 -23.48
C PRO A 82 5.69 -9.09 -22.43
N PHE A 83 6.69 -9.92 -22.16
CA PHE A 83 6.59 -10.99 -21.17
C PHE A 83 6.45 -10.46 -19.73
N ILE A 84 7.20 -9.39 -19.42
CA ILE A 84 7.09 -8.69 -18.14
C ILE A 84 5.75 -7.97 -18.01
N LEU A 85 5.27 -7.34 -19.09
CA LEU A 85 3.97 -6.65 -19.09
C LEU A 85 2.82 -7.63 -18.84
N VAL A 86 2.83 -8.79 -19.51
CA VAL A 86 1.85 -9.86 -19.28
C VAL A 86 1.93 -10.36 -17.84
N PHE A 87 3.14 -10.54 -17.30
CA PHE A 87 3.31 -10.88 -15.88
C PHE A 87 2.64 -9.84 -14.97
N PHE A 88 2.89 -8.55 -15.16
CA PHE A 88 2.32 -7.51 -14.31
C PHE A 88 0.79 -7.42 -14.43
N GLY A 89 0.25 -7.53 -15.64
CA GLY A 89 -1.20 -7.54 -15.86
C GLY A 89 -1.87 -8.74 -15.19
N PHE A 90 -1.28 -9.92 -15.35
CA PHE A 90 -1.79 -11.15 -14.74
C PHE A 90 -1.68 -11.12 -13.21
N ALA A 91 -0.52 -10.74 -12.68
CA ALA A 91 -0.30 -10.59 -11.25
C ALA A 91 -1.25 -9.56 -10.63
N TYR A 92 -1.49 -8.43 -11.29
CA TYR A 92 -2.44 -7.42 -10.81
C TYR A 92 -3.84 -8.02 -10.61
N VAL A 93 -4.36 -8.75 -11.60
CA VAL A 93 -5.70 -9.35 -11.51
C VAL A 93 -5.76 -10.43 -10.40
N VAL A 94 -4.75 -11.30 -10.34
CA VAL A 94 -4.69 -12.38 -9.35
C VAL A 94 -4.56 -11.84 -7.93
N TYR A 95 -3.58 -10.98 -7.65
CA TYR A 95 -3.39 -10.43 -6.31
C TYR A 95 -4.54 -9.52 -5.91
N ARG A 96 -5.15 -8.76 -6.83
CA ARG A 96 -6.36 -8.00 -6.52
C ARG A 96 -7.51 -8.91 -6.08
N HIS A 97 -7.73 -10.02 -6.78
CA HIS A 97 -8.75 -11.00 -6.38
C HIS A 97 -8.46 -11.59 -5.00
N GLN A 98 -7.20 -11.96 -4.73
CA GLN A 98 -6.83 -12.58 -3.46
C GLN A 98 -6.87 -11.61 -2.28
N ILE A 99 -6.50 -10.34 -2.48
CA ILE A 99 -6.59 -9.30 -1.46
C ILE A 99 -8.04 -9.09 -1.03
N ILE A 100 -8.98 -9.12 -1.97
CA ILE A 100 -10.41 -8.91 -1.67
C ILE A 100 -11.02 -10.14 -1.00
N ASN A 101 -10.71 -11.35 -1.49
CA ASN A 101 -11.48 -12.54 -1.12
C ASN A 101 -10.80 -13.46 -0.10
N VAL A 102 -9.49 -13.33 0.12
CA VAL A 102 -8.74 -14.38 0.82
C VAL A 102 -7.77 -13.85 1.85
N TYR A 103 -6.87 -12.93 1.50
CA TYR A 103 -5.80 -12.56 2.43
C TYR A 103 -6.33 -11.78 3.63
N ASN A 104 -5.83 -12.12 4.83
CA ASN A 104 -6.06 -11.36 6.04
C ASN A 104 -4.80 -10.55 6.39
N GLN A 105 -4.94 -9.23 6.49
CA GLN A 105 -3.83 -8.34 6.78
C GLN A 105 -3.51 -8.34 8.28
N ARG A 106 -2.34 -8.89 8.64
CA ARG A 106 -1.90 -9.00 10.04
C ARG A 106 -1.44 -7.69 10.67
N TYR A 107 -0.98 -6.75 9.86
CA TYR A 107 -0.44 -5.47 10.33
C TYR A 107 -0.76 -4.38 9.31
N GLU A 108 -1.10 -3.20 9.80
CA GLU A 108 -1.26 -1.99 8.98
C GLU A 108 -0.03 -1.10 9.17
N SER A 109 0.63 -0.75 8.06
CA SER A 109 1.86 0.04 8.08
C SER A 109 1.68 1.46 7.55
N GLY A 110 0.52 1.79 6.98
CA GLY A 110 0.27 3.09 6.35
C GLY A 110 1.17 3.35 5.13
N ALA A 111 1.56 2.29 4.41
CA ALA A 111 2.45 2.35 3.25
C ALA A 111 3.83 3.00 3.50
N GLN A 112 4.34 2.94 4.74
CA GLN A 112 5.67 3.45 5.10
C GLN A 112 6.84 2.80 4.32
N PHE A 113 6.61 1.65 3.67
CA PHE A 113 7.59 0.98 2.82
C PHE A 113 7.81 1.67 1.46
N TRP A 114 6.92 2.58 1.05
CA TRP A 114 6.97 3.20 -0.29
C TRP A 114 8.27 3.97 -0.60
N PRO A 115 8.83 4.80 0.31
CA PRO A 115 10.13 5.44 0.07
C PRO A 115 11.25 4.44 -0.21
N SER A 116 11.21 3.26 0.42
CA SER A 116 12.17 2.18 0.18
C SER A 116 12.00 1.57 -1.22
N VAL A 117 10.75 1.28 -1.62
CA VAL A 117 10.41 0.79 -2.96
C VAL A 117 10.86 1.79 -4.03
N HIS A 118 10.54 3.07 -3.86
CA HIS A 118 10.95 4.13 -4.78
C HIS A 118 12.47 4.22 -4.90
N GLY A 119 13.20 4.18 -3.79
CA GLY A 119 14.67 4.19 -3.80
C GLY A 119 15.28 3.02 -4.58
N ARG A 120 14.70 1.82 -4.46
CA ARG A 120 15.14 0.62 -5.20
C ARG A 120 14.89 0.76 -6.71
N ILE A 121 13.73 1.27 -7.13
CA ILE A 121 13.41 1.50 -8.55
C ILE A 121 14.34 2.56 -9.16
N ILE A 122 14.60 3.66 -8.45
CA ILE A 122 15.57 4.68 -8.87
C ILE A 122 16.97 4.07 -9.01
N THR A 123 17.38 3.24 -8.06
CA THR A 123 18.68 2.55 -8.11
C THR A 123 18.76 1.63 -9.34
N ALA A 124 17.68 0.87 -9.62
CA ALA A 124 17.59 0.04 -10.82
C ALA A 124 17.67 0.86 -12.12
N LEU A 125 17.08 2.05 -12.13
CA LEU A 125 17.15 2.97 -13.27
C LEU A 125 18.58 3.50 -13.49
N ILE A 126 19.28 3.89 -12.41
CA ILE A 126 20.70 4.29 -12.48
C ILE A 126 21.56 3.12 -12.99
N ILE A 127 21.34 1.90 -12.48
CA ILE A 127 22.05 0.70 -12.95
C ILE A 127 21.80 0.48 -14.45
N SER A 128 20.56 0.60 -14.93
CA SER A 128 20.23 0.50 -16.35
C SER A 128 20.99 1.52 -17.19
N GLN A 129 21.01 2.79 -16.76
CA GLN A 129 21.73 3.86 -17.48
C GLN A 129 23.24 3.62 -17.53
N LEU A 130 23.86 3.18 -16.41
CA LEU A 130 25.28 2.86 -16.35
C LEU A 130 25.65 1.64 -17.22
N LEU A 131 24.81 0.61 -17.23
CA LEU A 131 25.00 -0.56 -18.09
C LEU A 131 24.84 -0.21 -19.57
N LEU A 132 23.88 0.66 -19.90
CA LEU A 132 23.69 1.15 -21.27
C LEU A 132 24.90 1.96 -21.74
N LEU A 133 25.44 2.83 -20.88
CA LEU A 133 26.67 3.57 -21.14
C LEU A 133 27.83 2.61 -21.38
N GLY A 134 28.02 1.60 -20.52
CA GLY A 134 29.05 0.58 -20.70
C GLY A 134 28.91 -0.19 -22.02
N LEU A 135 27.68 -0.54 -22.41
CA LEU A 135 27.41 -1.24 -23.66
C LEU A 135 27.69 -0.36 -24.89
N LEU A 136 27.27 0.90 -24.90
CA LEU A 136 27.47 1.81 -26.03
C LEU A 136 28.93 2.27 -26.16
N SER A 137 29.65 2.39 -25.04
CA SER A 137 31.09 2.66 -25.04
C SER A 137 31.91 1.59 -25.76
N THR A 138 31.42 0.35 -25.86
CA THR A 138 32.11 -0.73 -26.60
C THR A 138 31.84 -0.71 -28.11
N LYS A 139 30.93 0.13 -28.59
CA LYS A 139 30.50 0.19 -29.99
C LYS A 139 30.98 1.46 -30.71
N ASP A 140 31.95 2.19 -30.14
CA ASP A 140 32.53 3.43 -30.69
C ASP A 140 31.50 4.52 -31.05
N PHE A 141 30.36 4.56 -30.32
CA PHE A 141 29.37 5.62 -30.44
C PHE A 141 29.73 6.83 -29.55
N GLU A 142 30.79 7.54 -29.92
CA GLU A 142 31.34 8.64 -29.12
C GLU A 142 30.35 9.81 -28.98
N GLU A 143 29.55 10.10 -30.02
CA GLU A 143 28.60 11.23 -30.04
C GLU A 143 27.50 11.14 -28.97
N SER A 144 27.15 9.93 -28.52
CA SER A 144 26.05 9.69 -27.55
C SER A 144 26.50 9.72 -26.09
N THR A 145 27.81 9.71 -25.85
CA THR A 145 28.41 9.59 -24.51
C THR A 145 28.06 10.76 -23.57
N PRO A 146 28.11 12.04 -24.01
CA PRO A 146 27.78 13.16 -23.13
C PRO A 146 26.33 13.14 -22.64
N ALA A 147 25.38 12.77 -23.50
CA ALA A 147 23.97 12.69 -23.14
C ALA A 147 23.70 11.57 -22.12
N LEU A 148 24.37 10.42 -22.28
CA LEU A 148 24.21 9.27 -21.37
C LEU A 148 24.78 9.52 -19.97
N ILE A 149 25.82 10.34 -19.84
CA ILE A 149 26.40 10.72 -18.54
C ILE A 149 25.48 11.68 -17.78
N VAL A 150 24.75 12.55 -18.48
CA VAL A 150 23.81 13.50 -17.86
C VAL A 150 22.61 12.78 -17.21
N LEU A 151 22.17 11.66 -17.78
CA LEU A 151 21.01 10.89 -17.29
C LEU A 151 21.12 10.40 -15.82
N PRO A 152 22.18 9.71 -15.37
CA PRO A 152 22.30 9.27 -13.98
C PRO A 152 22.42 10.45 -13.01
N VAL A 153 23.07 11.55 -13.42
CA VAL A 153 23.15 12.79 -12.62
C VAL A 153 21.75 13.38 -12.42
N LEU A 154 20.98 13.53 -13.50
CA LEU A 154 19.62 14.04 -13.45
C LEU A 154 18.69 13.11 -12.64
N THR A 155 18.84 11.80 -12.79
CA THR A 155 18.07 10.80 -12.04
C THR A 155 18.37 10.86 -10.54
N PHE A 156 19.64 11.03 -10.16
CA PHE A 156 20.02 11.21 -8.76
C PHE A 156 19.54 12.53 -8.18
N TRP A 157 19.59 13.62 -8.96
CA TRP A 157 19.05 14.91 -8.55
C TRP A 157 17.54 14.85 -8.35
N PHE A 158 16.81 14.19 -9.26
CA PHE A 158 15.38 13.93 -9.13
C PHE A 158 15.07 13.12 -7.86
N TYR A 159 15.84 12.07 -7.57
CA TYR A 159 15.69 11.30 -6.34
C TYR A 159 15.87 12.17 -5.09
N LYS A 160 16.90 13.03 -5.06
CA LYS A 160 17.12 13.96 -3.95
C LYS A 160 15.96 14.94 -3.77
N TYR A 161 15.43 15.47 -4.88
CA TYR A 161 14.26 16.35 -4.85
C TYR A 161 13.04 15.62 -4.28
N CYS A 162 12.73 14.43 -4.79
CA CYS A 162 11.60 13.62 -4.31
C CYS A 162 11.75 13.23 -2.85
N LYS A 163 12.96 12.84 -2.44
CA LYS A 163 13.28 12.51 -1.06
C LYS A 163 13.01 13.70 -0.14
N HIS A 164 13.53 14.87 -0.46
CA HIS A 164 13.32 16.07 0.36
C HIS A 164 11.84 16.52 0.38
N ARG A 165 11.13 16.39 -0.74
CA ARG A 165 9.76 16.93 -0.90
C ARG A 165 8.65 16.01 -0.37
N TYR A 166 8.80 14.69 -0.52
CA TYR A 166 7.72 13.72 -0.32
C TYR A 166 7.99 12.70 0.79
N GLU A 167 9.24 12.30 1.03
CA GLU A 167 9.57 11.34 2.12
C GLU A 167 9.06 11.79 3.50
N PRO A 168 9.09 13.09 3.87
CA PRO A 168 8.56 13.53 5.16
C PRO A 168 7.09 13.17 5.38
N ALA A 169 6.29 13.04 4.32
CA ALA A 169 4.87 12.65 4.43
C ALA A 169 4.69 11.17 4.82
N PHE A 170 5.69 10.32 4.58
CA PHE A 170 5.65 8.90 4.95
C PHE A 170 6.29 8.63 6.31
N VAL A 171 7.23 9.47 6.74
CA VAL A 171 8.01 9.23 7.97
C VAL A 171 7.52 10.08 9.15
N ARG A 172 6.94 11.26 8.90
CA ARG A 172 6.53 12.20 9.95
C ARG A 172 5.02 12.37 9.94
N ASN A 173 4.43 12.37 11.12
CA ASN A 173 3.00 12.65 11.32
C ASN A 173 2.80 14.16 11.58
N PRO A 174 2.16 14.93 10.68
CA PRO A 174 1.98 16.36 10.86
C PRO A 174 1.02 16.69 12.02
N LEU A 175 1.42 17.58 12.92
CA LEU A 175 0.61 17.98 14.09
C LEU A 175 -0.75 18.58 13.71
N GLN A 176 -0.82 19.28 12.58
CA GLN A 176 -2.08 19.86 12.10
C GLN A 176 -3.13 18.77 11.82
N GLU A 177 -2.72 17.64 11.25
CA GLU A 177 -3.62 16.54 10.94
C GLU A 177 -3.99 15.75 12.20
N ALA A 178 -3.03 15.57 13.12
CA ALA A 178 -3.27 14.98 14.43
C ALA A 178 -4.33 15.79 15.21
N MET A 179 -4.16 17.12 15.34
CA MET A 179 -5.14 17.98 16.01
C MET A 179 -6.51 17.97 15.33
N ARG A 180 -6.55 17.93 14.00
CA ARG A 180 -7.81 17.85 13.24
C ARG A 180 -8.55 16.56 13.58
N LYS A 181 -7.84 15.43 13.57
CA LYS A 181 -8.40 14.12 13.90
C LYS A 181 -8.88 14.07 15.36
N ASP A 182 -8.07 14.51 16.31
CA ASP A 182 -8.43 14.57 17.74
C ASP A 182 -9.69 15.43 18.00
N THR A 183 -9.86 16.53 17.25
CA THR A 183 -11.04 17.40 17.37
C THR A 183 -12.30 16.71 16.84
N LEU A 184 -12.17 15.97 15.73
CA LEU A 184 -13.26 15.21 15.14
C LEU A 184 -13.69 14.03 16.02
N GLU A 185 -12.73 13.28 16.54
CA GLU A 185 -13.02 12.15 17.44
C GLU A 185 -13.71 12.62 18.72
N ARG A 186 -13.25 13.73 19.33
CA ARG A 186 -13.91 14.31 20.51
C ARG A 186 -15.33 14.81 20.21
N ALA A 187 -15.59 15.28 18.99
CA ALA A 187 -16.92 15.71 18.58
C ALA A 187 -17.85 14.51 18.31
N ARG A 188 -17.31 13.41 17.77
CA ARG A 188 -18.06 12.18 17.48
C ARG A 188 -18.41 11.42 18.75
N GLU A 189 -17.43 11.22 19.63
CA GLU A 189 -17.56 10.41 20.86
C GLU A 189 -17.06 11.20 22.09
N PRO A 190 -17.86 12.15 22.60
CA PRO A 190 -17.42 13.05 23.68
C PRO A 190 -17.19 12.34 25.03
N ASN A 191 -17.83 11.18 25.24
CA ASN A 191 -17.80 10.44 26.50
C ASN A 191 -16.88 9.19 26.46
N PHE A 192 -16.01 9.07 25.45
CA PHE A 192 -15.14 7.91 25.30
C PHE A 192 -14.02 7.88 26.37
N ASP A 193 -13.96 6.82 27.18
CA ASP A 193 -12.89 6.63 28.17
C ASP A 193 -11.63 6.02 27.52
N LEU A 194 -10.76 6.90 27.03
CA LEU A 194 -9.49 6.53 26.43
C LEU A 194 -8.57 5.76 27.39
N LYS A 195 -8.63 6.05 28.70
CA LYS A 195 -7.72 5.43 29.67
C LYS A 195 -8.11 3.98 29.89
N ALA A 196 -9.40 3.68 30.01
CA ALA A 196 -9.89 2.31 30.11
C ALA A 196 -9.57 1.51 28.84
N TYR A 197 -9.80 2.10 27.66
CA TYR A 197 -9.51 1.46 26.37
C TYR A 197 -8.02 1.08 26.20
N LEU A 198 -7.11 1.98 26.61
CA LEU A 198 -5.66 1.76 26.43
C LEU A 198 -4.99 0.96 27.55
N ALA A 199 -5.66 0.74 28.69
CA ALA A 199 -5.05 0.14 29.88
C ALA A 199 -4.45 -1.26 29.62
N ASN A 200 -5.15 -2.09 28.84
CA ASN A 200 -4.79 -3.48 28.56
C ASN A 200 -4.24 -3.72 27.13
N ALA A 201 -4.18 -2.69 26.30
CA ALA A 201 -3.90 -2.83 24.86
C ALA A 201 -2.54 -3.50 24.57
N TYR A 202 -1.49 -3.10 25.30
CA TYR A 202 -0.11 -3.56 25.11
C TYR A 202 0.36 -4.58 26.14
N LEU A 203 -0.58 -5.27 26.82
CA LEU A 203 -0.23 -6.42 27.64
C LEU A 203 0.30 -7.56 26.76
N HIS A 204 1.26 -8.31 27.30
CA HIS A 204 1.75 -9.51 26.62
C HIS A 204 0.59 -10.49 26.39
N PRO A 205 0.46 -11.12 25.21
CA PRO A 205 -0.70 -11.95 24.89
C PRO A 205 -1.03 -13.04 25.93
N VAL A 206 -0.01 -13.60 26.58
CA VAL A 206 -0.16 -14.61 27.65
C VAL A 206 -0.90 -14.07 28.90
N PHE A 207 -0.90 -12.76 29.11
CA PHE A 207 -1.55 -12.11 30.26
C PHE A 207 -2.91 -11.49 29.92
N LYS A 208 -3.35 -11.55 28.65
CA LYS A 208 -4.73 -11.17 28.29
C LYS A 208 -5.66 -12.28 28.76
N GLY A 209 -6.74 -11.94 29.45
CA GLY A 209 -7.72 -12.94 29.89
C GLY A 209 -8.53 -13.44 28.69
N ASP A 210 -9.02 -14.68 28.77
CA ASP A 210 -9.81 -15.34 27.70
C ASP A 210 -11.09 -14.56 27.32
N ASP A 211 -11.55 -13.62 28.15
CA ASP A 211 -12.77 -12.82 27.96
C ASP A 211 -12.58 -11.53 27.12
N GLU A 212 -11.34 -11.14 26.77
CA GLU A 212 -11.08 -9.89 26.04
C GLU A 212 -11.08 -10.02 24.51
N ASP A 213 -10.89 -11.23 23.97
CA ASP A 213 -10.74 -11.46 22.52
C ASP A 213 -12.07 -11.42 21.74
N ASP A 214 -13.20 -11.73 22.39
CA ASP A 214 -14.51 -11.81 21.73
C ASP A 214 -15.21 -10.44 21.58
N LYS A 215 -14.76 -9.39 22.30
CA LYS A 215 -15.47 -8.10 22.34
C LYS A 215 -15.15 -7.16 21.17
N TYR A 216 -14.10 -7.44 20.40
CA TYR A 216 -13.63 -6.61 19.28
C TYR A 216 -13.37 -7.44 18.01
N SER A 217 -14.06 -8.57 17.85
CA SER A 217 -14.10 -9.26 16.56
C SER A 217 -14.99 -8.48 15.59
N VAL A 218 -14.59 -8.48 14.31
CA VAL A 218 -15.09 -7.82 13.07
C VAL A 218 -16.60 -7.45 12.96
N VAL A 219 -17.47 -7.95 13.83
CA VAL A 219 -18.90 -7.64 13.88
C VAL A 219 -19.17 -6.15 14.19
N ASP A 220 -18.26 -5.46 14.87
CA ASP A 220 -18.46 -4.03 15.19
C ASP A 220 -18.24 -3.11 13.97
N ASP A 221 -17.52 -3.55 12.92
CA ASP A 221 -17.25 -2.75 11.71
C ASP A 221 -18.54 -2.43 10.92
N GLU A 222 -19.59 -3.25 11.01
CA GLU A 222 -20.89 -2.94 10.38
C GLU A 222 -21.66 -1.83 11.13
N ALA A 223 -21.48 -1.71 12.46
CA ALA A 223 -22.15 -0.68 13.25
C ALA A 223 -21.57 0.73 13.01
N TRP A 224 -20.27 0.83 12.67
CA TRP A 224 -19.62 2.11 12.34
C TRP A 224 -20.11 2.74 11.02
N MET A 225 -20.74 1.96 10.12
CA MET A 225 -21.30 2.50 8.87
C MET A 225 -22.69 3.11 9.07
N GLU A 226 -23.43 2.77 10.12
CA GLU A 226 -24.80 3.25 10.34
C GLU A 226 -24.88 4.58 11.12
N GLU A 227 -23.85 4.94 11.89
CA GLU A 227 -23.79 6.20 12.67
C GLU A 227 -22.71 7.19 12.18
N GLU A 228 -22.69 7.53 10.89
CA GLU A 228 -21.91 8.70 10.44
C GLU A 228 -22.58 10.01 10.95
N VAL A 229 -22.27 10.42 12.18
CA VAL A 229 -22.53 11.79 12.63
C VAL A 229 -21.62 12.72 11.80
N ILE A 230 -22.18 13.32 10.75
CA ILE A 230 -21.47 14.27 9.89
C ILE A 230 -21.13 15.51 10.71
N VAL A 231 -19.88 15.60 11.19
CA VAL A 231 -19.37 16.80 11.84
C VAL A 231 -19.04 17.82 10.74
N PRO A 232 -19.75 18.97 10.67
CA PRO A 232 -19.51 19.95 9.63
C PRO A 232 -18.13 20.59 9.81
N THR A 233 -17.15 20.19 9.00
CA THR A 233 -15.83 20.84 9.00
C THR A 233 -15.82 22.01 8.02
N LYS A 234 -15.65 23.24 8.52
CA LYS A 234 -15.43 24.40 7.66
C LYS A 234 -13.99 24.39 7.14
N ARG A 235 -13.78 23.87 5.93
CA ARG A 235 -12.48 23.91 5.27
C ARG A 235 -12.19 25.34 4.79
N HIS A 236 -11.39 26.10 5.54
CA HIS A 236 -10.84 27.35 5.01
C HIS A 236 -9.77 27.03 3.96
N SER A 237 -10.19 26.96 2.69
CA SER A 237 -9.28 26.96 1.56
C SER A 237 -8.59 28.33 1.50
N ARG A 238 -7.36 28.43 2.00
CA ARG A 238 -6.47 29.52 1.57
C ARG A 238 -5.96 29.16 0.19
N ARG A 239 -6.70 29.57 -0.85
CA ARG A 239 -6.10 29.77 -2.17
C ARG A 239 -6.90 30.76 -3.02
N THR A 240 -6.24 31.88 -3.27
CA THR A 240 -6.40 32.76 -4.43
C THR A 240 -6.56 31.93 -5.72
N THR A 241 -7.81 31.70 -6.14
CA THR A 241 -8.18 31.24 -7.49
C THR A 241 -9.56 31.84 -7.81
N PRO A 242 -9.74 32.57 -8.92
CA PRO A 242 -11.02 33.15 -9.26
C PRO A 242 -11.84 32.15 -10.09
N ALA A 243 -12.81 31.49 -9.48
CA ALA A 243 -13.92 30.86 -10.20
C ALA A 243 -15.10 30.66 -9.23
N GLN A 244 -16.20 31.38 -9.45
CA GLN A 244 -17.49 31.12 -8.80
C GLN A 244 -18.10 29.85 -9.38
N SER A 245 -18.34 28.83 -8.56
CA SER A 245 -19.20 27.70 -8.93
C SER A 245 -20.66 28.08 -8.69
N LYS A 246 -21.43 28.25 -9.78
CA LYS A 246 -22.90 28.30 -9.78
C LYS A 246 -23.45 26.92 -9.42
N HIS A 247 -23.76 26.70 -8.15
CA HIS A 247 -24.84 25.80 -7.73
C HIS A 247 -25.32 26.28 -6.37
N ASP A 248 -26.34 27.13 -6.40
CA ASP A 248 -27.19 27.43 -5.27
C ASP A 248 -28.07 26.21 -5.01
N GLY A 249 -28.01 25.71 -3.78
CA GLY A 249 -28.79 24.59 -3.30
C GLY A 249 -28.65 24.49 -1.79
N SER A 250 -29.05 25.55 -1.09
CA SER A 250 -29.25 25.52 0.36
C SER A 250 -30.63 26.10 0.66
N ASP A 251 -31.60 25.21 0.89
CA ASP A 251 -32.77 25.55 1.67
C ASP A 251 -32.30 25.97 3.06
N SER A 252 -32.65 27.21 3.39
CA SER A 252 -32.36 27.88 4.64
C SER A 252 -33.07 27.21 5.81
N LEU A 253 -32.30 26.73 6.79
CA LEU A 253 -32.79 26.47 8.14
C LEU A 253 -32.27 27.57 9.07
N SER A 254 -33.22 28.29 9.64
CA SER A 254 -33.08 29.51 10.42
C SER A 254 -32.33 29.30 11.74
N VAL A 255 -31.39 30.20 12.02
CA VAL A 255 -30.75 30.37 13.33
C VAL A 255 -31.66 31.29 14.17
N PRO A 256 -31.91 31.02 15.47
CA PRO A 256 -32.53 31.99 16.35
C PRO A 256 -31.52 33.08 16.74
N GLU A 257 -31.75 34.31 16.30
CA GLU A 257 -31.09 35.50 16.84
C GLU A 257 -31.46 35.68 18.32
N THR A 258 -30.47 35.68 19.19
CA THR A 258 -30.60 36.21 20.55
C THR A 258 -29.88 37.55 20.61
N VAL A 259 -30.65 38.64 20.44
CA VAL A 259 -30.23 39.98 20.87
C VAL A 259 -31.47 40.70 21.41
N HIS A 260 -31.55 40.83 22.73
CA HIS A 260 -32.30 41.92 23.36
C HIS A 260 -31.30 42.80 24.12
N GLU A 261 -30.95 43.91 23.50
CA GLU A 261 -30.47 45.13 24.15
C GLU A 261 -31.67 45.82 24.82
N GLN A 262 -31.57 46.11 26.12
CA GLN A 262 -32.32 47.17 26.77
C GLN A 262 -31.40 47.98 27.68
N ARG A 263 -31.15 49.20 27.20
CA ARG A 263 -30.96 50.50 27.86
C ARG A 263 -30.80 50.55 29.38
#